data_AF-A0A971FMS5-F1
#
_entry.id   AF-A0A971FMS5-F1
#
_cell.length_a   1.000
_cell.length_b   1.000
_cell.length_c   1.000
_cell.angle_alpha   90.00
_cell.angle_beta   90.00
_cell.angle_gamma   90.00
#
_symmetry.space_group_name_H-M   'P 1'
#
loop_
_entity.id
_entity.type
_entity.pdbx_description
1 polymer ?
#
loop_
_entity_poly.entity_id
_entity_poly.type
_entity_poly.pdbx_seq_one_letter_code
_entity_poly.pdbx_strand_id
1 'polypeptide(L)'
;MNVSETLEKLTRLMDDMDALYARSIGDIEEKLEAARGAVSVAMLPRESAPEKQGQSLEENASLQVEIGQLKATIAELEGGVEDGERGRGVLEESIRGLQSQLGERDTLLQSVQNELLLAREKVAKMDELERAAAECELLRGDLQAKNEELERLSAALEELQVRAGQATELEQSLQERDGSLRELEEKLAALEQGAREKETALETSCAELKTSLEGVTGELEVLRTEYQAQGEALNAHKTERESFTNELDILRMDHQAMLTELEEHKALAEKAREQLAALESEKAQVAKQLEEIQNAKGDREKLEQLLQQREEKVGELEQALTKTNEEREKAELQAKMLMGQMDSLQYQQREMETLKEHVARLEGELERERATVLRLKAQGPAPAAPIVKKGEGRDSDYMVSPPALNEEPAPAPAKKLTVNFERSRRGQRKRIGEILMEAEVITQEQLDTALKLKTKDPRRRVGSILVELGHVTEAIVAAALAAQLRMRYIEDLNQELDPGVIQFVPPHIARNHRCVPLMLNAGTLVVAMANPLDLIAIEDIEIASNMRVEPVVSSSSDIDTAITRYYLRNGAMANH
;
A
#
# COMPACT_ATOMS: atom_id res chain seq x y z
N MET A 1 82.54 89.69 -61.33
CA MET A 1 83.34 90.33 -62.39
C MET A 1 84.57 89.47 -62.60
N ASN A 2 84.92 89.17 -63.85
CA ASN A 2 85.83 88.06 -64.15
C ASN A 2 87.30 88.50 -64.07
N VAL A 3 87.98 88.11 -63.00
CA VAL A 3 89.43 88.36 -62.81
C VAL A 3 90.26 87.74 -63.94
N SER A 4 89.85 86.58 -64.45
CA SER A 4 90.42 85.96 -65.65
C SER A 4 90.32 86.87 -66.89
N GLU A 5 89.20 87.56 -67.09
CA GLU A 5 88.98 88.43 -68.26
C GLU A 5 89.76 89.75 -68.16
N THR A 6 90.10 90.19 -66.95
CA THR A 6 91.07 91.28 -66.74
C THR A 6 92.52 90.84 -66.88
N LEU A 7 92.86 89.60 -66.50
CA LEU A 7 94.19 89.03 -66.68
C LEU A 7 94.53 88.83 -68.16
N GLU A 8 93.63 88.23 -68.96
CA GLU A 8 93.86 88.07 -70.41
C GLU A 8 94.09 89.42 -71.13
N LYS A 9 93.40 90.48 -70.71
CA LYS A 9 93.58 91.84 -71.27
C LYS A 9 94.92 92.45 -70.86
N LEU A 10 95.40 92.18 -69.64
CA LEU A 10 96.72 92.60 -69.16
C LEU A 10 97.85 91.87 -69.90
N THR A 11 97.76 90.55 -70.09
CA THR A 11 98.79 89.79 -70.81
C THR A 11 98.96 90.28 -72.25
N ARG A 12 97.86 90.44 -73.00
CA ARG A 12 97.92 90.95 -74.38
C ARG A 12 98.52 92.36 -74.47
N LEU A 13 98.22 93.24 -73.51
CA LEU A 13 98.81 94.57 -73.46
C LEU A 13 100.33 94.52 -73.24
N MET A 14 100.82 93.49 -72.55
CA MET A 14 102.25 93.27 -72.32
C MET A 14 102.94 92.67 -73.55
N ASP A 15 102.27 91.74 -74.27
CA ASP A 15 102.75 91.20 -75.55
C ASP A 15 102.86 92.30 -76.63
N ASP A 16 101.84 93.16 -76.74
CA ASP A 16 101.84 94.33 -77.66
C ASP A 16 102.93 95.35 -77.31
N MET A 17 103.22 95.54 -76.00
CA MET A 17 104.32 96.38 -75.52
C MET A 17 105.69 95.81 -75.91
N ASP A 18 105.96 94.54 -75.59
CA ASP A 18 107.25 93.90 -75.90
C ASP A 18 107.53 93.91 -77.42
N ALA A 19 106.50 93.76 -78.25
CA ALA A 19 106.60 93.89 -79.71
C ALA A 19 106.92 95.31 -80.22
N LEU A 20 106.48 96.36 -79.52
CA LEU A 20 106.82 97.75 -79.83
C LEU A 20 108.26 98.09 -79.42
N TYR A 21 108.68 97.68 -78.22
CA TYR A 21 110.05 97.89 -77.75
C TYR A 21 111.08 97.20 -78.64
N ALA A 22 110.84 95.95 -79.05
CA ALA A 22 111.70 95.21 -79.96
C ALA A 22 111.93 95.93 -81.31
N ARG A 23 110.92 96.63 -81.85
CA ARG A 23 111.07 97.48 -83.04
C ARG A 23 111.91 98.72 -82.76
N SER A 24 111.63 99.43 -81.67
CA SER A 24 112.34 100.67 -81.34
C SER A 24 113.85 100.47 -81.12
N ILE A 25 114.25 99.31 -80.56
CA ILE A 25 115.65 98.97 -80.33
C ILE A 25 116.37 98.72 -81.67
N GLY A 26 115.80 97.91 -82.57
CA GLY A 26 116.39 97.65 -83.90
C GLY A 26 116.54 98.94 -84.73
N ASP A 27 115.53 99.81 -84.71
CA ASP A 27 115.55 101.14 -85.34
C ASP A 27 116.65 102.06 -84.76
N ILE A 28 117.14 101.82 -83.54
CA ILE A 28 118.24 102.57 -82.92
C ILE A 28 119.59 101.96 -83.28
N GLU A 29 119.73 100.63 -83.23
CA GLU A 29 120.96 99.92 -83.56
C GLU A 29 121.41 100.17 -85.01
N GLU A 30 120.50 100.13 -85.99
CA GLU A 30 120.82 100.41 -87.40
C GLU A 30 121.41 101.82 -87.61
N LYS A 31 120.87 102.81 -86.89
CA LYS A 31 121.35 104.21 -86.95
C LYS A 31 122.72 104.36 -86.27
N LEU A 32 122.97 103.60 -85.20
CA LEU A 32 124.24 103.61 -84.46
C LEU A 32 125.37 102.98 -85.30
N GLU A 33 125.08 101.91 -86.03
CA GLU A 33 126.03 101.26 -86.92
C GLU A 33 126.37 102.13 -88.15
N ALA A 34 125.37 102.82 -88.73
CA ALA A 34 125.57 103.80 -89.79
C ALA A 34 126.47 104.97 -89.34
N ALA A 35 126.29 105.48 -88.11
CA ALA A 35 127.12 106.54 -87.54
C ALA A 35 128.59 106.10 -87.34
N ARG A 36 128.83 104.84 -86.94
CA ARG A 36 130.19 104.27 -86.82
C ARG A 36 130.89 104.15 -88.18
N GLY A 37 130.15 103.75 -89.22
CA GLY A 37 130.68 103.65 -90.58
C GLY A 37 131.26 104.96 -91.11
N ALA A 38 130.57 106.09 -90.88
CA ALA A 38 131.00 107.41 -91.32
C ALA A 38 132.35 107.84 -90.71
N VAL A 39 132.57 107.56 -89.42
CA VAL A 39 133.82 107.92 -88.71
C VAL A 39 135.03 107.17 -89.27
N SER A 40 134.87 105.92 -89.73
CA SER A 40 135.98 105.09 -90.19
C SER A 40 136.62 105.57 -91.52
N VAL A 41 135.94 106.40 -92.31
CA VAL A 41 136.43 106.84 -93.63
C VAL A 41 137.47 107.98 -93.51
N ALA A 42 137.51 108.68 -92.38
CA ALA A 42 138.29 109.90 -92.19
C ALA A 42 139.79 109.71 -91.84
N MET A 43 140.29 108.48 -91.76
CA MET A 43 141.66 108.19 -91.27
C MET A 43 142.51 107.31 -92.20
N LEU A 44 143.02 107.88 -93.31
CA LEU A 44 144.09 107.26 -94.12
C LEU A 44 145.17 108.29 -94.58
N PRO A 45 146.44 107.87 -94.80
CA PRO A 45 147.60 108.78 -94.80
C PRO A 45 148.14 109.18 -96.20
N ARG A 46 149.00 110.23 -96.24
CA ARG A 46 149.86 110.61 -97.39
C ARG A 46 151.20 111.23 -96.95
N GLU A 47 152.19 111.26 -97.85
CA GLU A 47 153.60 111.57 -97.56
C GLU A 47 154.16 112.84 -98.27
N SER A 48 155.25 113.37 -97.69
CA SER A 48 156.41 114.07 -98.31
C SER A 48 156.28 115.36 -99.19
N ALA A 49 156.50 116.52 -98.53
CA ALA A 49 157.39 117.65 -98.93
C ALA A 49 157.09 118.51 -100.20
N PRO A 50 157.71 119.73 -100.37
CA PRO A 50 158.16 120.74 -99.39
C PRO A 50 157.70 122.21 -99.69
N GLU A 51 157.95 123.13 -98.75
CA GLU A 51 158.00 124.61 -98.87
C GLU A 51 156.95 125.41 -99.70
N LYS A 52 155.90 125.95 -99.02
CA LYS A 52 155.78 127.39 -98.66
C LYS A 52 154.50 127.70 -97.87
N GLN A 53 154.37 128.93 -97.35
CA GLN A 53 153.40 129.32 -96.32
C GLN A 53 152.16 130.07 -96.86
N GLY A 54 150.99 129.82 -96.26
CA GLY A 54 149.79 130.69 -96.31
C GLY A 54 148.46 129.93 -96.42
N GLN A 55 147.45 130.32 -95.62
CA GLN A 55 146.04 129.83 -95.63
C GLN A 55 145.86 128.33 -95.27
N SER A 56 145.38 127.86 -94.11
CA SER A 56 144.87 128.41 -92.84
C SER A 56 143.34 128.54 -92.62
N LEU A 57 142.81 127.56 -91.86
CA LEU A 57 141.95 127.67 -90.67
C LEU A 57 140.41 127.49 -90.70
N GLU A 58 139.68 127.63 -91.81
CA GLU A 58 138.19 127.58 -91.72
C GLU A 58 137.60 126.16 -91.60
N GLU A 59 138.13 125.15 -92.31
CA GLU A 59 137.52 123.81 -92.39
C GLU A 59 137.57 122.97 -91.11
N ASN A 60 138.40 123.34 -90.11
CA ASN A 60 138.49 122.60 -88.84
C ASN A 60 137.42 122.98 -87.80
N ALA A 61 136.71 124.10 -87.99
CA ALA A 61 135.75 124.60 -87.01
C ALA A 61 134.37 123.92 -87.10
N SER A 62 133.91 123.60 -88.33
CA SER A 62 132.62 122.95 -88.57
C SER A 62 132.54 121.55 -87.97
N LEU A 63 133.55 120.73 -88.23
CA LEU A 63 133.62 119.31 -87.80
C LEU A 63 133.54 119.13 -86.28
N GLN A 64 133.98 120.11 -85.48
CA GLN A 64 133.89 120.02 -84.01
C GLN A 64 132.48 120.32 -83.48
N VAL A 65 131.67 121.12 -84.18
CA VAL A 65 130.29 121.42 -83.78
C VAL A 65 129.37 120.22 -84.02
N GLU A 66 129.54 119.56 -85.16
CA GLU A 66 128.71 118.43 -85.61
C GLU A 66 128.88 117.20 -84.68
N ILE A 67 130.11 116.91 -84.25
CA ILE A 67 130.44 115.88 -83.25
C ILE A 67 129.82 116.18 -81.87
N GLY A 68 129.61 117.47 -81.55
CA GLY A 68 128.98 117.88 -80.29
C GLY A 68 127.49 117.55 -80.24
N GLN A 69 126.77 117.76 -81.35
CA GLN A 69 125.32 117.56 -81.42
C GLN A 69 124.93 116.07 -81.33
N LEU A 70 125.65 115.20 -82.05
CA LEU A 70 125.38 113.75 -82.07
C LEU A 70 125.53 113.07 -80.69
N LYS A 71 126.32 113.65 -79.78
CA LYS A 71 126.47 113.12 -78.41
C LYS A 71 125.29 113.44 -77.50
N ALA A 72 124.60 114.56 -77.72
CA ALA A 72 123.42 114.93 -76.92
C ALA A 72 122.24 113.98 -77.21
N THR A 73 122.00 113.68 -78.48
CA THR A 73 120.87 112.84 -78.92
C THR A 73 120.96 111.37 -78.49
N ILE A 74 122.16 110.88 -78.14
CA ILE A 74 122.32 109.51 -77.60
C ILE A 74 121.84 109.45 -76.15
N ALA A 75 122.25 110.43 -75.32
CA ALA A 75 121.91 110.46 -73.90
C ALA A 75 120.40 110.63 -73.63
N GLU A 76 119.67 111.32 -74.51
CA GLU A 76 118.20 111.45 -74.41
C GLU A 76 117.47 110.12 -74.71
N LEU A 77 118.04 109.26 -75.58
CA LEU A 77 117.44 107.96 -75.91
C LEU A 77 117.69 106.91 -74.83
N GLU A 78 118.88 106.90 -74.21
CA GLU A 78 119.22 105.97 -73.12
C GLU A 78 118.29 106.16 -71.90
N GLY A 79 117.99 107.40 -71.53
CA GLY A 79 117.09 107.70 -70.40
C GLY A 79 115.64 107.23 -70.59
N GLY A 80 115.17 107.11 -71.85
CA GLY A 80 113.80 106.67 -72.15
C GLY A 80 113.55 105.18 -71.93
N VAL A 81 114.61 104.36 -71.80
CA VAL A 81 114.49 102.91 -71.61
C VAL A 81 114.25 102.55 -70.13
N GLU A 82 114.95 103.21 -69.19
CA GLU A 82 114.85 102.88 -67.76
C GLU A 82 113.44 103.05 -67.16
N ASP A 83 112.68 104.04 -67.62
CA ASP A 83 111.32 104.29 -67.11
C ASP A 83 110.29 103.25 -67.58
N GLY A 84 110.55 102.55 -68.70
CA GLY A 84 109.70 101.46 -69.18
C GLY A 84 109.77 100.24 -68.26
N GLU A 85 110.96 99.84 -67.83
CA GLU A 85 111.18 98.67 -66.97
C GLU A 85 110.52 98.83 -65.59
N ARG A 86 110.57 100.06 -65.03
CA ARG A 86 109.93 100.40 -63.74
C ARG A 86 108.42 100.16 -63.76
N GLY A 87 107.75 100.41 -64.89
CA GLY A 87 106.31 100.20 -65.04
C GLY A 87 105.88 98.73 -64.99
N ARG A 88 106.71 97.81 -65.54
CA ARG A 88 106.41 96.37 -65.60
C ARG A 88 106.33 95.74 -64.20
N GLY A 89 107.31 96.04 -63.35
CA GLY A 89 107.42 95.45 -62.00
C GLY A 89 106.20 95.71 -61.10
N VAL A 90 105.63 96.92 -61.16
CA VAL A 90 104.46 97.31 -60.34
C VAL A 90 103.20 96.51 -60.72
N LEU A 91 103.03 96.19 -62.01
CA LEU A 91 101.92 95.36 -62.48
C LEU A 91 102.11 93.88 -62.11
N GLU A 92 103.33 93.35 -62.23
CA GLU A 92 103.65 91.97 -61.82
C GLU A 92 103.46 91.77 -60.30
N GLU A 93 103.84 92.74 -59.48
CA GLU A 93 103.60 92.73 -58.02
C GLU A 93 102.10 92.81 -57.69
N SER A 94 101.35 93.66 -58.38
CA SER A 94 99.88 93.77 -58.23
C SER A 94 99.15 92.48 -58.60
N ILE A 95 99.56 91.81 -59.68
CA ILE A 95 99.01 90.51 -60.10
C ILE A 95 99.32 89.44 -59.06
N ARG A 96 100.55 89.41 -58.52
CA ARG A 96 100.96 88.47 -57.47
C ARG A 96 100.15 88.66 -56.18
N GLY A 97 99.86 89.90 -55.80
CA GLY A 97 98.97 90.22 -54.68
C GLY A 97 97.55 89.70 -54.87
N LEU A 98 96.96 89.91 -56.05
CA LEU A 98 95.63 89.39 -56.37
C LEU A 98 95.58 87.85 -56.42
N GLN A 99 96.67 87.19 -56.86
CA GLN A 99 96.78 85.73 -56.84
C GLN A 99 96.84 85.16 -55.41
N SER A 100 97.55 85.82 -54.49
CA SER A 100 97.54 85.45 -53.05
C SER A 100 96.12 85.55 -52.48
N GLN A 101 95.45 86.68 -52.71
CA GLN A 101 94.08 86.90 -52.24
C GLN A 101 93.06 85.93 -52.86
N LEU A 102 93.32 85.41 -54.07
CA LEU A 102 92.48 84.36 -54.64
C LEU A 102 92.67 83.04 -53.89
N GLY A 103 93.92 82.60 -53.68
CA GLY A 103 94.23 81.36 -52.95
C GLY A 103 93.75 81.37 -51.48
N GLU A 104 93.85 82.52 -50.81
CA GLU A 104 93.28 82.73 -49.47
C GLU A 104 91.75 82.57 -49.45
N ARG A 105 91.05 82.98 -50.53
CA ARG A 105 89.59 82.84 -50.64
C ARG A 105 89.16 81.44 -51.07
N ASP A 106 89.93 80.77 -51.92
CA ASP A 106 89.66 79.40 -52.35
C ASP A 106 89.88 78.41 -51.20
N THR A 107 90.91 78.60 -50.38
CA THR A 107 91.12 77.80 -49.16
C THR A 107 90.03 78.03 -48.10
N LEU A 108 89.56 79.26 -47.91
CA LEU A 108 88.39 79.55 -47.06
C LEU A 108 87.10 78.91 -47.62
N LEU A 109 86.85 78.96 -48.93
CA LEU A 109 85.71 78.29 -49.56
C LEU A 109 85.77 76.77 -49.37
N GLN A 110 86.96 76.17 -49.50
CA GLN A 110 87.16 74.74 -49.28
C GLN A 110 86.90 74.34 -47.81
N SER A 111 87.30 75.18 -46.84
CA SER A 111 86.96 74.98 -45.41
C SER A 111 85.45 75.01 -45.17
N VAL A 112 84.75 76.02 -45.69
CA VAL A 112 83.30 76.16 -45.54
C VAL A 112 82.54 75.02 -46.23
N GLN A 113 83.03 74.52 -47.37
CA GLN A 113 82.46 73.34 -48.03
C GLN A 113 82.62 72.06 -47.18
N ASN A 114 83.77 71.88 -46.54
CA ASN A 114 84.01 70.76 -45.61
C ASN A 114 83.10 70.84 -44.37
N GLU A 115 82.94 72.02 -43.78
CA GLU A 115 82.01 72.24 -42.66
C GLU A 115 80.54 72.00 -43.07
N LEU A 116 80.13 72.45 -44.25
CA LEU A 116 78.79 72.21 -44.78
C LEU A 116 78.52 70.72 -45.02
N LEU A 117 79.52 69.97 -45.51
CA LEU A 117 79.43 68.53 -45.72
C LEU A 117 79.30 67.80 -44.37
N LEU A 118 80.14 68.15 -43.39
CA LEU A 118 80.09 67.57 -42.04
C LEU A 118 78.82 67.97 -41.28
N ALA A 119 78.22 69.12 -41.57
CA ALA A 119 76.89 69.50 -41.08
C ALA A 119 75.78 68.64 -41.72
N ARG A 120 75.83 68.38 -43.03
CA ARG A 120 74.88 67.49 -43.72
C ARG A 120 74.94 66.05 -43.20
N GLU A 121 76.13 65.53 -42.92
CA GLU A 121 76.28 64.22 -42.28
C GLU A 121 75.66 64.16 -40.88
N LYS A 122 75.73 65.26 -40.10
CA LYS A 122 75.09 65.34 -38.78
C LYS A 122 73.57 65.39 -38.87
N VAL A 123 73.02 66.09 -39.87
CA VAL A 123 71.57 66.12 -40.13
C VAL A 123 71.07 64.72 -40.54
N ALA A 124 71.75 64.04 -41.46
CA ALA A 124 71.38 62.67 -41.85
C ALA A 124 71.38 61.70 -40.64
N LYS A 125 72.35 61.84 -39.73
CA LYS A 125 72.41 61.07 -38.47
C LYS A 125 71.31 61.48 -37.47
N MET A 126 70.81 62.72 -37.51
CA MET A 126 69.59 63.08 -36.77
C MET A 126 68.35 62.43 -37.37
N ASP A 127 68.17 62.45 -38.70
CA ASP A 127 67.04 61.79 -39.36
C ASP A 127 66.99 60.28 -39.05
N GLU A 128 68.15 59.62 -38.93
CA GLU A 128 68.29 58.23 -38.50
C GLU A 128 67.89 58.03 -37.02
N LEU A 129 68.34 58.92 -36.13
CA LEU A 129 68.00 58.88 -34.71
C LEU A 129 66.52 59.18 -34.43
N GLU A 130 65.89 60.09 -35.19
CA GLU A 130 64.46 60.39 -35.08
C GLU A 130 63.58 59.20 -35.52
N ARG A 131 63.99 58.48 -36.58
CA ARG A 131 63.33 57.22 -36.97
C ARG A 131 63.48 56.15 -35.89
N ALA A 132 64.69 55.95 -35.37
CA ALA A 132 64.94 54.99 -34.29
C ALA A 132 64.17 55.33 -33.00
N ALA A 133 63.99 56.63 -32.69
CA ALA A 133 63.16 57.08 -31.59
C ALA A 133 61.68 56.74 -31.81
N ALA A 134 61.14 56.98 -33.01
CA ALA A 134 59.75 56.63 -33.35
C ALA A 134 59.51 55.10 -33.31
N GLU A 135 60.47 54.28 -33.75
CA GLU A 135 60.42 52.83 -33.61
C GLU A 135 60.43 52.40 -32.13
N CYS A 136 61.23 53.05 -31.29
CA CYS A 136 61.23 52.82 -29.84
C CYS A 136 59.93 53.25 -29.15
N GLU A 137 59.27 54.33 -29.60
CA GLU A 137 57.95 54.72 -29.08
C GLU A 137 56.85 53.72 -29.49
N LEU A 138 56.87 53.22 -30.72
CA LEU A 138 55.96 52.17 -31.18
C LEU A 138 56.12 50.89 -30.36
N LEU A 139 57.36 50.39 -30.23
CA LEU A 139 57.69 49.21 -29.43
C LEU A 139 57.32 49.37 -27.96
N ARG A 140 57.40 50.60 -27.41
CA ARG A 140 56.96 50.91 -26.05
C ARG A 140 55.44 50.83 -25.90
N GLY A 141 54.68 51.27 -26.92
CA GLY A 141 53.24 51.11 -26.99
C GLY A 141 52.83 49.63 -27.04
N ASP A 142 53.47 48.84 -27.90
CA ASP A 142 53.24 47.39 -28.00
C ASP A 142 53.57 46.66 -26.68
N LEU A 143 54.69 47.00 -26.04
CA LEU A 143 55.06 46.47 -24.73
C LEU A 143 54.05 46.85 -23.64
N GLN A 144 53.53 48.08 -23.63
CA GLN A 144 52.51 48.48 -22.68
C GLN A 144 51.20 47.72 -22.90
N ALA A 145 50.75 47.58 -24.15
CA ALA A 145 49.56 46.78 -24.48
C ALA A 145 49.72 45.31 -24.07
N LYS A 146 50.92 44.73 -24.25
CA LYS A 146 51.23 43.37 -23.78
C LYS A 146 51.31 43.26 -22.26
N ASN A 147 51.71 44.31 -21.56
CA ASN A 147 51.67 44.33 -20.09
C ASN A 147 50.22 44.40 -19.57
N GLU A 148 49.34 45.18 -20.20
CA GLU A 148 47.91 45.19 -19.89
C GLU A 148 47.23 43.83 -20.18
N GLU A 149 47.62 43.13 -21.25
CA GLU A 149 47.17 41.75 -21.50
C GLU A 149 47.65 40.79 -20.39
N LEU A 150 48.91 40.89 -19.96
CA LEU A 150 49.48 40.07 -18.89
C LEU A 150 48.80 40.31 -17.54
N GLU A 151 48.51 41.57 -17.18
CA GLU A 151 47.78 41.90 -15.96
C GLU A 151 46.35 41.31 -15.98
N ARG A 152 45.63 41.41 -17.10
CA ARG A 152 44.31 40.78 -17.28
C ARG A 152 44.38 39.25 -17.17
N LEU A 153 45.43 38.63 -17.73
CA LEU A 153 45.65 37.19 -17.63
C LEU A 153 46.01 36.75 -16.21
N SER A 154 46.79 37.55 -15.48
CA SER A 154 47.13 37.24 -14.08
C SER A 154 45.91 37.31 -13.16
N ALA A 155 45.06 38.34 -13.29
CA ALA A 155 43.81 38.45 -12.54
C ALA A 155 42.84 37.30 -12.84
N ALA A 156 42.73 36.87 -14.11
CA ALA A 156 41.94 35.70 -14.48
C ALA A 156 42.52 34.38 -13.91
N LEU A 157 43.85 34.28 -13.77
CA LEU A 157 44.53 33.13 -13.21
C LEU A 157 44.35 33.07 -11.67
N GLU A 158 44.38 34.21 -10.98
CA GLU A 158 44.02 34.32 -9.55
C GLU A 158 42.55 33.92 -9.31
N GLU A 159 41.61 34.38 -10.16
CA GLU A 159 40.21 33.97 -10.02
C GLU A 159 40.02 32.45 -10.23
N LEU A 160 40.74 31.86 -11.19
CA LEU A 160 40.74 30.41 -11.41
C LEU A 160 41.38 29.64 -10.22
N GLN A 161 42.41 30.19 -9.57
CA GLN A 161 42.97 29.60 -8.35
C GLN A 161 41.98 29.61 -7.18
N VAL A 162 41.24 30.71 -6.97
CA VAL A 162 40.19 30.79 -5.95
C VAL A 162 39.08 29.77 -6.21
N ARG A 163 38.63 29.65 -7.47
CA ARG A 163 37.62 28.66 -7.88
C ARG A 163 38.13 27.21 -7.72
N ALA A 164 39.42 26.96 -7.96
CA ALA A 164 40.03 25.65 -7.71
C ALA A 164 40.11 25.31 -6.21
N GLY A 165 40.41 26.29 -5.35
CA GLY A 165 40.31 26.14 -3.89
C GLY A 165 38.91 25.70 -3.46
N GLN A 166 37.88 26.44 -3.89
CA GLN A 166 36.48 26.11 -3.62
C GLN A 166 36.08 24.73 -4.14
N ALA A 167 36.59 24.29 -5.30
CA ALA A 167 36.37 22.93 -5.81
C ALA A 167 36.96 21.87 -4.87
N THR A 168 38.18 22.05 -4.38
CA THR A 168 38.82 21.09 -3.46
C THR A 168 38.19 21.05 -2.06
N GLU A 169 37.64 22.18 -1.56
CA GLU A 169 36.80 22.20 -0.35
C GLU A 169 35.50 21.41 -0.55
N LEU A 170 34.86 21.54 -1.70
CA LEU A 170 33.66 20.76 -2.05
C LEU A 170 33.97 19.27 -2.22
N GLU A 171 35.10 18.91 -2.83
CA GLU A 171 35.56 17.51 -2.93
C GLU A 171 35.81 16.87 -1.56
N GLN A 172 36.41 17.61 -0.62
CA GLN A 172 36.59 17.16 0.77
C GLN A 172 35.24 16.94 1.46
N SER A 173 34.32 17.89 1.36
CA SER A 173 32.98 17.74 1.96
C SER A 173 32.16 16.60 1.32
N LEU A 174 32.35 16.31 0.03
CA LEU A 174 31.78 15.12 -0.59
C LEU A 174 32.39 13.82 -0.04
N GLN A 175 33.71 13.75 0.14
CA GLN A 175 34.37 12.58 0.74
C GLN A 175 33.93 12.31 2.19
N GLU A 176 33.73 13.35 3.01
CA GLU A 176 33.17 13.23 4.37
C GLU A 176 31.74 12.67 4.35
N ARG A 177 30.92 13.09 3.38
CA ARG A 177 29.54 12.63 3.22
C ARG A 177 29.47 11.20 2.68
N ASP A 178 30.35 10.82 1.77
CA ASP A 178 30.49 9.44 1.28
C ASP A 178 30.94 8.48 2.41
N GLY A 179 31.86 8.93 3.27
CA GLY A 179 32.23 8.19 4.48
C GLY A 179 31.04 8.01 5.43
N SER A 180 30.30 9.10 5.69
CA SER A 180 29.10 9.09 6.52
C SER A 180 27.98 8.20 5.96
N LEU A 181 27.84 8.13 4.63
CA LEU A 181 26.89 7.24 3.95
C LEU A 181 27.27 5.77 4.13
N ARG A 182 28.53 5.39 3.91
CA ARG A 182 28.99 4.01 4.11
C ARG A 182 28.78 3.53 5.55
N GLU A 183 29.04 4.40 6.53
CA GLU A 183 28.73 4.12 7.94
C GLU A 183 27.24 3.86 8.19
N LEU A 184 26.34 4.53 7.47
CA LEU A 184 24.89 4.32 7.58
C LEU A 184 24.44 3.07 6.83
N GLU A 185 25.03 2.76 5.67
CA GLU A 185 24.82 1.52 4.91
C GLU A 185 25.23 0.28 5.71
N GLU A 186 26.39 0.32 6.40
CA GLU A 186 26.84 -0.76 7.29
C GLU A 186 25.89 -0.97 8.47
N LYS A 187 25.45 0.13 9.12
CA LYS A 187 24.46 0.08 10.22
C LYS A 187 23.09 -0.42 9.74
N LEU A 188 22.68 -0.08 8.52
CA LEU A 188 21.46 -0.60 7.89
C LEU A 188 21.56 -2.12 7.64
N ALA A 189 22.67 -2.57 7.04
CA ALA A 189 22.90 -3.99 6.75
C ALA A 189 22.92 -4.86 8.03
N ALA A 190 23.53 -4.37 9.11
CA ALA A 190 23.51 -5.02 10.42
C ALA A 190 22.10 -5.09 11.03
N LEU A 191 21.28 -4.05 10.86
CA LEU A 191 19.88 -4.05 11.29
C LEU A 191 19.01 -4.98 10.45
N GLU A 192 19.22 -5.06 9.14
CA GLU A 192 18.53 -6.03 8.27
C GLU A 192 18.86 -7.47 8.63
N GLN A 193 20.13 -7.79 8.88
CA GLN A 193 20.53 -9.12 9.34
C GLN A 193 19.86 -9.45 10.68
N GLY A 194 19.96 -8.56 11.66
CA GLY A 194 19.31 -8.73 12.97
C GLY A 194 17.78 -8.70 12.95
N ALA A 195 17.15 -8.32 11.81
CA ALA A 195 15.73 -8.50 11.56
C ALA A 195 15.44 -9.90 11.01
N ARG A 196 16.17 -10.35 9.98
CA ARG A 196 16.05 -11.70 9.38
C ARG A 196 16.31 -12.82 10.40
N GLU A 197 17.26 -12.63 11.30
CA GLU A 197 17.54 -13.57 12.41
C GLU A 197 16.38 -13.67 13.42
N LYS A 198 15.62 -12.58 13.63
CA LYS A 198 14.42 -12.60 14.50
C LYS A 198 13.20 -13.16 13.78
N GLU A 199 13.07 -12.85 12.49
CA GLU A 199 11.99 -13.36 11.64
C GLU A 199 12.06 -14.89 11.55
N THR A 200 13.23 -15.45 11.20
CA THR A 200 13.46 -16.91 11.19
C THR A 200 13.29 -17.57 12.56
N ALA A 201 13.67 -16.91 13.66
CA ALA A 201 13.41 -17.41 15.03
C ALA A 201 11.92 -17.37 15.42
N LEU A 202 11.15 -16.42 14.90
CA LEU A 202 9.69 -16.39 15.05
C LEU A 202 9.02 -17.47 14.21
N GLU A 203 9.50 -17.72 12.99
CA GLU A 203 9.02 -18.81 12.13
C GLU A 203 9.21 -20.18 12.78
N THR A 204 10.39 -20.47 13.36
CA THR A 204 10.62 -21.75 14.06
C THR A 204 9.74 -21.88 15.30
N SER A 205 9.60 -20.82 16.11
CA SER A 205 8.69 -20.85 17.27
C SER A 205 7.23 -21.02 16.88
N CYS A 206 6.78 -20.39 15.78
CA CYS A 206 5.44 -20.60 15.23
C CYS A 206 5.24 -22.05 14.74
N ALA A 207 6.27 -22.67 14.15
CA ALA A 207 6.22 -24.08 13.73
C ALA A 207 6.13 -25.04 14.93
N GLU A 208 6.91 -24.80 16.00
CA GLU A 208 6.84 -25.58 17.26
C GLU A 208 5.48 -25.44 17.96
N LEU A 209 4.93 -24.23 18.00
CA LEU A 209 3.57 -23.99 18.53
C LEU A 209 2.49 -24.66 17.66
N LYS A 210 2.66 -24.70 16.34
CA LYS A 210 1.72 -25.37 15.42
C LYS A 210 1.72 -26.88 15.60
N THR A 211 2.89 -27.53 15.66
CA THR A 211 2.97 -28.98 15.88
C THR A 211 2.48 -29.38 17.27
N SER A 212 2.73 -28.54 18.29
CA SER A 212 2.17 -28.71 19.63
C SER A 212 0.64 -28.61 19.63
N LEU A 213 0.07 -27.63 18.91
CA LEU A 213 -1.37 -27.47 18.76
C LEU A 213 -2.00 -28.66 18.01
N GLU A 214 -1.37 -29.12 16.93
CA GLU A 214 -1.79 -30.30 16.16
C GLU A 214 -1.85 -31.56 17.04
N GLY A 215 -0.84 -31.77 17.90
CA GLY A 215 -0.83 -32.84 18.90
C GLY A 215 -2.01 -32.77 19.87
N VAL A 216 -2.24 -31.60 20.49
CA VAL A 216 -3.37 -31.39 21.42
C VAL A 216 -4.72 -31.55 20.72
N THR A 217 -4.87 -31.15 19.45
CA THR A 217 -6.10 -31.43 18.70
C THR A 217 -6.32 -32.91 18.45
N GLY A 218 -5.26 -33.69 18.20
CA GLY A 218 -5.34 -35.15 18.09
C GLY A 218 -5.80 -35.83 19.38
N GLU A 219 -5.25 -35.42 20.53
CA GLU A 219 -5.67 -35.92 21.85
C GLU A 219 -7.16 -35.61 22.14
N LEU A 220 -7.62 -34.40 21.79
CA LEU A 220 -9.01 -34.01 21.91
C LEU A 220 -9.96 -34.77 20.97
N GLU A 221 -9.50 -35.15 19.77
CA GLU A 221 -10.29 -35.99 18.86
C GLU A 221 -10.40 -37.44 19.37
N VAL A 222 -9.33 -38.02 19.93
CA VAL A 222 -9.37 -39.34 20.57
C VAL A 222 -10.37 -39.34 21.73
N LEU A 223 -10.22 -38.43 22.70
CA LEU A 223 -11.13 -38.29 23.85
C LEU A 223 -12.59 -38.07 23.43
N ARG A 224 -12.82 -37.36 22.33
CA ARG A 224 -14.15 -37.16 21.76
C ARG A 224 -14.74 -38.45 21.19
N THR A 225 -13.96 -39.27 20.50
CA THR A 225 -14.44 -40.58 20.00
C THR A 225 -14.74 -41.56 21.15
N GLU A 226 -13.92 -41.58 22.20
CA GLU A 226 -14.17 -42.36 23.41
C GLU A 226 -15.48 -41.93 24.10
N TYR A 227 -15.70 -40.63 24.27
CA TYR A 227 -16.94 -40.09 24.85
C TYR A 227 -18.18 -40.42 23.99
N GLN A 228 -18.05 -40.39 22.66
CA GLN A 228 -19.14 -40.80 21.77
C GLN A 228 -19.47 -42.30 21.91
N ALA A 229 -18.46 -43.17 21.96
CA ALA A 229 -18.65 -44.60 22.17
C ALA A 229 -19.30 -44.92 23.53
N GLN A 230 -18.92 -44.21 24.60
CA GLN A 230 -19.58 -44.31 25.91
C GLN A 230 -21.04 -43.85 25.85
N GLY A 231 -21.35 -42.79 25.09
CA GLY A 231 -22.71 -42.31 24.86
C GLY A 231 -23.59 -43.32 24.11
N GLU A 232 -23.03 -44.01 23.12
CA GLU A 232 -23.72 -45.07 22.37
C GLU A 232 -23.98 -46.31 23.25
N ALA A 233 -22.99 -46.77 24.01
CA ALA A 233 -23.15 -47.87 24.97
C ALA A 233 -24.21 -47.56 26.06
N LEU A 234 -24.21 -46.33 26.59
CA LEU A 234 -25.23 -45.88 27.55
C LEU A 234 -26.64 -45.86 26.94
N ASN A 235 -26.78 -45.60 25.64
CA ASN A 235 -28.07 -45.65 24.96
C ASN A 235 -28.52 -47.09 24.67
N ALA A 236 -27.60 -47.99 24.31
CA ALA A 236 -27.90 -49.42 24.19
C ALA A 236 -28.45 -49.99 25.51
N HIS A 237 -27.77 -49.74 26.64
CA HIS A 237 -28.24 -50.18 27.96
C HIS A 237 -29.58 -49.55 28.39
N LYS A 238 -29.95 -48.36 27.91
CA LYS A 238 -31.31 -47.82 28.11
C LYS A 238 -32.34 -48.64 27.34
N THR A 239 -32.09 -48.93 26.06
CA THR A 239 -33.00 -49.73 25.24
C THR A 239 -33.16 -51.17 25.75
N GLU A 240 -32.08 -51.79 26.24
CA GLU A 240 -32.13 -53.10 26.91
C GLU A 240 -33.01 -53.05 28.17
N ARG A 241 -32.83 -52.02 29.01
CA ARG A 241 -33.64 -51.83 30.22
C ARG A 241 -35.11 -51.59 29.88
N GLU A 242 -35.40 -50.86 28.80
CA GLU A 242 -36.75 -50.60 28.30
C GLU A 242 -37.43 -51.88 27.78
N SER A 243 -36.70 -52.77 27.07
CA SER A 243 -37.24 -54.09 26.72
C SER A 243 -37.54 -54.94 27.95
N PHE A 244 -36.65 -55.01 28.94
CA PHE A 244 -36.90 -55.76 30.17
C PHE A 244 -38.07 -55.21 31.00
N THR A 245 -38.32 -53.89 31.01
CA THR A 245 -39.53 -53.34 31.65
C THR A 245 -40.80 -53.75 30.91
N ASN A 246 -40.80 -53.75 29.58
CA ASN A 246 -41.95 -54.16 28.79
C ASN A 246 -42.27 -55.65 28.99
N GLU A 247 -41.25 -56.52 29.02
CA GLU A 247 -41.41 -57.95 29.32
C GLU A 247 -41.97 -58.20 30.73
N LEU A 248 -41.48 -57.46 31.74
CA LEU A 248 -41.99 -57.55 33.11
C LEU A 248 -43.43 -57.08 33.25
N ASP A 249 -43.86 -56.06 32.49
CA ASP A 249 -45.25 -55.58 32.52
C ASP A 249 -46.22 -56.51 31.77
N ILE A 250 -45.78 -57.18 30.70
CA ILE A 250 -46.54 -58.29 30.08
C ILE A 250 -46.73 -59.43 31.09
N LEU A 251 -45.64 -59.90 31.73
CA LEU A 251 -45.69 -60.96 32.75
C LEU A 251 -46.60 -60.61 33.95
N ARG A 252 -46.70 -59.33 34.31
CA ARG A 252 -47.64 -58.83 35.34
C ARG A 252 -49.09 -58.91 34.87
N MET A 253 -49.37 -58.51 33.63
CA MET A 253 -50.72 -58.59 33.06
C MET A 253 -51.19 -60.06 32.95
N ASP A 254 -50.33 -60.95 32.46
CA ASP A 254 -50.64 -62.39 32.37
C ASP A 254 -50.90 -63.00 33.76
N HIS A 255 -50.10 -62.63 34.77
CA HIS A 255 -50.30 -63.09 36.14
C HIS A 255 -51.61 -62.55 36.76
N GLN A 256 -51.99 -61.31 36.45
CA GLN A 256 -53.29 -60.75 36.86
C GLN A 256 -54.48 -61.44 36.16
N ALA A 257 -54.34 -61.80 34.89
CA ALA A 257 -55.37 -62.58 34.18
C ALA A 257 -55.60 -63.95 34.82
N MET A 258 -54.53 -64.72 35.08
CA MET A 258 -54.61 -66.02 35.77
C MET A 258 -55.23 -65.91 37.18
N LEU A 259 -54.95 -64.82 37.90
CA LEU A 259 -55.58 -64.51 39.19
C LEU A 259 -57.10 -64.36 39.04
N THR A 260 -57.58 -63.58 38.06
CA THR A 260 -59.01 -63.40 37.82
C THR A 260 -59.71 -64.69 37.37
N GLU A 261 -59.10 -65.47 36.47
CA GLU A 261 -59.64 -66.77 36.06
C GLU A 261 -59.78 -67.73 37.26
N LEU A 262 -58.79 -67.76 38.16
CA LEU A 262 -58.86 -68.58 39.35
C LEU A 262 -59.97 -68.14 40.33
N GLU A 263 -60.25 -66.84 40.44
CA GLU A 263 -61.35 -66.32 41.26
C GLU A 263 -62.72 -66.68 40.67
N GLU A 264 -62.90 -66.58 39.35
CA GLU A 264 -64.12 -67.02 38.68
C GLU A 264 -64.35 -68.55 38.86
N HIS A 265 -63.31 -69.36 38.66
CA HIS A 265 -63.41 -70.81 38.88
C HIS A 265 -63.72 -71.19 40.34
N LYS A 266 -63.20 -70.44 41.33
CA LYS A 266 -63.57 -70.62 42.75
C LYS A 266 -65.06 -70.29 42.98
N ALA A 267 -65.55 -69.16 42.47
CA ALA A 267 -66.94 -68.75 42.63
C ALA A 267 -67.93 -69.71 41.97
N LEU A 268 -67.55 -70.34 40.85
CA LEU A 268 -68.34 -71.42 40.22
C LEU A 268 -68.37 -72.69 41.09
N ALA A 269 -67.23 -73.08 41.67
CA ALA A 269 -67.14 -74.24 42.55
C ALA A 269 -67.93 -74.06 43.87
N GLU A 270 -68.06 -72.83 44.38
CA GLU A 270 -68.89 -72.54 45.56
C GLU A 270 -70.39 -72.64 45.24
N LYS A 271 -70.87 -72.06 44.13
CA LYS A 271 -72.27 -72.20 43.68
C LYS A 271 -72.69 -73.67 43.50
N ALA A 272 -71.79 -74.50 42.95
CA ALA A 272 -72.04 -75.93 42.80
C ALA A 272 -72.17 -76.66 44.15
N ARG A 273 -71.45 -76.21 45.20
CA ARG A 273 -71.57 -76.76 46.56
C ARG A 273 -72.89 -76.37 47.22
N GLU A 274 -73.35 -75.13 47.04
CA GLU A 274 -74.65 -74.68 47.54
C GLU A 274 -75.81 -75.48 46.92
N GLN A 275 -75.76 -75.73 45.61
CA GLN A 275 -76.76 -76.54 44.90
C GLN A 275 -76.80 -77.99 45.39
N LEU A 276 -75.63 -78.61 45.63
CA LEU A 276 -75.57 -79.96 46.20
C LEU A 276 -76.15 -80.02 47.62
N ALA A 277 -75.82 -79.05 48.48
CA ALA A 277 -76.38 -78.98 49.84
C ALA A 277 -77.90 -78.80 49.86
N ALA A 278 -78.46 -78.07 48.89
CA ALA A 278 -79.92 -77.95 48.72
C ALA A 278 -80.55 -79.30 48.32
N LEU A 279 -79.98 -79.99 47.32
CA LEU A 279 -80.47 -81.30 46.88
C LEU A 279 -80.34 -82.39 47.96
N GLU A 280 -79.27 -82.37 48.78
CA GLU A 280 -79.14 -83.26 49.93
C GLU A 280 -80.21 -83.01 51.00
N SER A 281 -80.56 -81.75 51.25
CA SER A 281 -81.68 -81.37 52.14
C SER A 281 -83.03 -81.85 51.60
N GLU A 282 -83.31 -81.68 50.31
CA GLU A 282 -84.54 -82.21 49.70
C GLU A 282 -84.59 -83.75 49.77
N LYS A 283 -83.49 -84.44 49.45
CA LYS A 283 -83.40 -85.90 49.58
C LYS A 283 -83.64 -86.37 51.03
N ALA A 284 -83.12 -85.64 52.02
CA ALA A 284 -83.37 -85.93 53.44
C ALA A 284 -84.81 -85.68 53.88
N GLN A 285 -85.52 -84.70 53.29
CA GLN A 285 -86.94 -84.47 53.54
C GLN A 285 -87.81 -85.58 52.93
N VAL A 286 -87.52 -85.98 51.67
CA VAL A 286 -88.21 -87.09 51.01
C VAL A 286 -88.01 -88.41 51.76
N ALA A 287 -86.79 -88.66 52.26
CA ALA A 287 -86.51 -89.85 53.08
C ALA A 287 -87.37 -89.93 54.37
N LYS A 288 -87.59 -88.81 55.06
CA LYS A 288 -88.48 -88.75 56.23
C LYS A 288 -89.95 -88.97 55.87
N GLN A 289 -90.41 -88.40 54.76
CA GLN A 289 -91.78 -88.63 54.27
C GLN A 289 -92.02 -90.11 53.92
N LEU A 290 -91.02 -90.80 53.37
CA LEU A 290 -91.08 -92.25 53.15
C LEU A 290 -91.21 -93.04 54.47
N GLU A 291 -90.49 -92.65 55.52
CA GLU A 291 -90.59 -93.27 56.85
C GLU A 291 -91.97 -93.05 57.49
N GLU A 292 -92.54 -91.85 57.39
CA GLU A 292 -93.91 -91.55 57.84
C GLU A 292 -94.96 -92.38 57.08
N ILE A 293 -94.81 -92.51 55.75
CA ILE A 293 -95.71 -93.31 54.91
C ILE A 293 -95.62 -94.81 55.23
N GLN A 294 -94.42 -95.36 55.52
CA GLN A 294 -94.26 -96.76 55.90
C GLN A 294 -94.99 -97.13 57.21
N ASN A 295 -95.17 -96.16 58.11
CA ASN A 295 -95.93 -96.32 59.35
C ASN A 295 -97.46 -96.21 59.14
N ALA A 296 -97.92 -95.47 58.13
CA ALA A 296 -99.34 -95.27 57.79
C ALA A 296 -99.98 -96.47 57.04
N LYS A 297 -99.79 -97.69 57.55
CA LYS A 297 -99.93 -98.97 56.84
C LYS A 297 -101.38 -99.45 56.56
N GLY A 298 -102.34 -98.53 56.44
CA GLY A 298 -103.78 -98.82 56.22
C GLY A 298 -104.23 -98.74 54.76
N ASP A 299 -104.02 -97.61 54.09
CA ASP A 299 -104.67 -97.27 52.81
C ASP A 299 -103.90 -97.76 51.56
N ARG A 300 -103.49 -99.03 51.60
CA ARG A 300 -102.45 -99.61 50.74
C ARG A 300 -102.62 -99.37 49.23
N GLU A 301 -103.80 -99.59 48.66
CA GLU A 301 -103.98 -99.66 47.20
C GLU A 301 -103.89 -98.31 46.48
N LYS A 302 -104.19 -97.20 47.17
CA LYS A 302 -103.98 -95.84 46.63
C LYS A 302 -102.54 -95.36 46.79
N LEU A 303 -101.84 -95.88 47.81
CA LEU A 303 -100.44 -95.56 48.05
C LEU A 303 -99.52 -96.21 47.01
N GLU A 304 -99.78 -97.44 46.57
CA GLU A 304 -98.91 -98.12 45.59
C GLU A 304 -98.80 -97.35 44.25
N GLN A 305 -99.87 -96.67 43.79
CA GLN A 305 -99.82 -95.80 42.59
C GLN A 305 -99.06 -94.49 42.81
N LEU A 306 -99.18 -93.86 43.99
CA LEU A 306 -98.43 -92.66 44.34
C LEU A 306 -96.95 -92.95 44.61
N LEU A 307 -96.65 -94.15 45.11
CA LEU A 307 -95.29 -94.62 45.39
C LEU A 307 -94.50 -94.75 44.08
N GLN A 308 -95.07 -95.40 43.07
CA GLN A 308 -94.45 -95.52 41.74
C GLN A 308 -94.13 -94.14 41.11
N GLN A 309 -95.07 -93.18 41.16
CA GLN A 309 -94.87 -91.80 40.69
C GLN A 309 -93.82 -91.00 41.49
N ARG A 310 -93.45 -91.47 42.70
CA ARG A 310 -92.42 -90.84 43.54
C ARG A 310 -91.06 -91.50 43.35
N GLU A 311 -91.01 -92.81 43.14
CA GLU A 311 -89.78 -93.52 42.77
C GLU A 311 -89.21 -93.01 41.44
N GLU A 312 -90.07 -92.78 40.44
CA GLU A 312 -89.68 -92.15 39.17
C GLU A 312 -88.99 -90.79 39.38
N LYS A 313 -89.58 -89.91 40.21
CA LYS A 313 -89.02 -88.59 40.53
C LYS A 313 -87.75 -88.63 41.36
N VAL A 314 -87.60 -89.62 42.25
CA VAL A 314 -86.33 -89.84 42.95
C VAL A 314 -85.24 -90.25 41.95
N GLY A 315 -85.56 -91.12 40.99
CA GLY A 315 -84.64 -91.47 39.90
C GLY A 315 -84.23 -90.30 39.02
N GLU A 316 -85.15 -89.38 38.69
CA GLU A 316 -84.85 -88.12 37.99
C GLU A 316 -83.88 -87.22 38.80
N LEU A 317 -84.16 -87.04 40.11
CA LEU A 317 -83.32 -86.22 40.99
C LEU A 317 -81.93 -86.83 41.22
N GLU A 318 -81.80 -88.15 41.32
CA GLU A 318 -80.50 -88.81 41.44
C GLU A 318 -79.67 -88.71 40.15
N GLN A 319 -80.32 -88.73 38.97
CA GLN A 319 -79.67 -88.44 37.69
C GLN A 319 -79.29 -86.97 37.49
N ALA A 320 -79.95 -86.04 38.17
CA ALA A 320 -79.53 -84.64 38.22
C ALA A 320 -78.32 -84.47 39.15
N LEU A 321 -78.39 -85.07 40.35
CA LEU A 321 -77.34 -85.01 41.38
C LEU A 321 -75.98 -85.54 40.87
N THR A 322 -75.97 -86.65 40.13
CA THR A 322 -74.72 -87.20 39.55
C THR A 322 -74.09 -86.25 38.54
N LYS A 323 -74.89 -85.66 37.63
CA LYS A 323 -74.40 -84.68 36.65
C LYS A 323 -73.81 -83.43 37.32
N THR A 324 -74.49 -82.88 38.33
CA THR A 324 -73.96 -81.72 39.08
C THR A 324 -72.69 -82.03 39.86
N ASN A 325 -72.52 -83.26 40.34
CA ASN A 325 -71.26 -83.70 40.97
C ASN A 325 -70.14 -83.82 39.94
N GLU A 326 -70.38 -84.42 38.77
CA GLU A 326 -69.38 -84.48 37.70
C GLU A 326 -68.93 -83.08 37.24
N GLU A 327 -69.86 -82.12 37.11
CA GLU A 327 -69.54 -80.73 36.75
C GLU A 327 -68.71 -80.04 37.84
N ARG A 328 -69.06 -80.26 39.12
CA ARG A 328 -68.26 -79.78 40.25
C ARG A 328 -66.85 -80.37 40.27
N GLU A 329 -66.69 -81.68 40.05
CA GLU A 329 -65.36 -82.32 40.05
C GLU A 329 -64.47 -81.77 38.92
N LYS A 330 -65.04 -81.54 37.73
CA LYS A 330 -64.36 -80.89 36.60
C LYS A 330 -63.89 -79.47 36.97
N ALA A 331 -64.73 -78.67 37.61
CA ALA A 331 -64.38 -77.32 38.08
C ALA A 331 -63.32 -77.33 39.20
N GLU A 332 -63.44 -78.24 40.18
CA GLU A 332 -62.44 -78.37 41.26
C GLU A 332 -61.07 -78.85 40.74
N LEU A 333 -61.03 -79.63 39.66
CA LEU A 333 -59.77 -80.02 38.99
C LEU A 333 -59.14 -78.84 38.23
N GLN A 334 -59.94 -78.06 37.50
CA GLN A 334 -59.46 -76.85 36.80
C GLN A 334 -58.86 -75.83 37.78
N ALA A 335 -59.55 -75.53 38.88
CA ALA A 335 -59.04 -74.62 39.92
C ALA A 335 -57.74 -75.11 40.57
N LYS A 336 -57.55 -76.44 40.71
CA LYS A 336 -56.29 -77.03 41.24
C LYS A 336 -55.13 -76.89 40.26
N MET A 337 -55.36 -76.98 38.95
CA MET A 337 -54.32 -76.73 37.93
C MET A 337 -53.89 -75.27 37.92
N LEU A 338 -54.85 -74.32 37.93
CA LEU A 338 -54.58 -72.88 37.98
C LEU A 338 -53.83 -72.48 39.26
N MET A 339 -54.18 -73.04 40.42
CA MET A 339 -53.40 -72.82 41.65
C MET A 339 -51.96 -73.35 41.52
N GLY A 340 -51.74 -74.54 40.96
CA GLY A 340 -50.39 -75.06 40.73
C GLY A 340 -49.55 -74.18 39.79
N GLN A 341 -50.17 -73.58 38.76
CA GLN A 341 -49.52 -72.62 37.87
C GLN A 341 -49.18 -71.31 38.60
N MET A 342 -50.12 -70.78 39.40
CA MET A 342 -49.89 -69.58 40.21
C MET A 342 -48.85 -69.78 41.32
N ASP A 343 -48.83 -70.93 42.01
CA ASP A 343 -47.84 -71.21 43.07
C ASP A 343 -46.42 -71.28 42.50
N SER A 344 -46.27 -71.79 41.26
CA SER A 344 -45.01 -71.75 40.51
C SER A 344 -44.56 -70.30 40.22
N LEU A 345 -45.47 -69.44 39.73
CA LEU A 345 -45.18 -68.02 39.50
C LEU A 345 -44.89 -67.27 40.81
N GLN A 346 -45.60 -67.57 41.90
CA GLN A 346 -45.34 -66.99 43.21
C GLN A 346 -44.02 -67.47 43.83
N TYR A 347 -43.56 -68.69 43.54
CA TYR A 347 -42.23 -69.14 43.93
C TYR A 347 -41.16 -68.26 43.28
N GLN A 348 -41.24 -68.04 41.96
CA GLN A 348 -40.33 -67.15 41.23
C GLN A 348 -40.39 -65.70 41.73
N GLN A 349 -41.58 -65.20 42.09
CA GLN A 349 -41.71 -63.88 42.72
C GLN A 349 -41.07 -63.81 44.11
N ARG A 350 -41.23 -64.83 44.97
CA ARG A 350 -40.64 -64.86 46.32
C ARG A 350 -39.11 -64.99 46.30
N GLU A 351 -38.54 -65.63 45.30
CA GLU A 351 -37.09 -65.65 45.07
C GLU A 351 -36.58 -64.22 44.74
N MET A 352 -37.35 -63.45 43.95
CA MET A 352 -37.10 -62.04 43.67
C MET A 352 -37.42 -61.09 44.85
N GLU A 353 -38.29 -61.46 45.79
CA GLU A 353 -38.58 -60.67 47.00
C GLU A 353 -37.59 -60.91 48.13
N THR A 354 -37.16 -62.15 48.36
CA THR A 354 -36.12 -62.45 49.36
C THR A 354 -34.76 -61.81 49.00
N LEU A 355 -34.47 -61.63 47.70
CA LEU A 355 -33.38 -60.78 47.22
C LEU A 355 -33.54 -59.29 47.62
N LYS A 356 -34.78 -58.75 47.62
CA LYS A 356 -35.05 -57.37 48.09
C LYS A 356 -35.03 -57.26 49.61
N GLU A 357 -35.49 -58.27 50.35
CA GLU A 357 -35.45 -58.27 51.81
C GLU A 357 -34.00 -58.18 52.34
N HIS A 358 -33.03 -58.79 51.65
CA HIS A 358 -31.62 -58.63 51.98
C HIS A 358 -31.12 -57.19 51.83
N VAL A 359 -31.67 -56.42 50.88
CA VAL A 359 -31.39 -54.98 50.73
C VAL A 359 -32.08 -54.19 51.86
N ALA A 360 -33.39 -54.37 52.03
CA ALA A 360 -34.18 -53.64 53.03
C ALA A 360 -33.75 -53.93 54.49
N ARG A 361 -33.14 -55.09 54.75
CA ARG A 361 -32.61 -55.44 56.08
C ARG A 361 -31.38 -54.63 56.48
N LEU A 362 -30.60 -54.14 55.51
CA LEU A 362 -29.51 -53.19 55.74
C LEU A 362 -30.03 -51.78 56.06
N GLU A 363 -31.24 -51.44 55.60
CA GLU A 363 -31.90 -50.15 55.88
C GLU A 363 -32.65 -50.19 57.22
N GLY A 364 -33.27 -51.33 57.56
CA GLY A 364 -34.10 -51.50 58.75
C GLY A 364 -33.39 -51.45 60.10
N GLU A 365 -32.06 -51.38 60.15
CA GLU A 365 -31.31 -51.08 61.37
C GLU A 365 -31.50 -49.61 61.82
N LEU A 366 -31.89 -48.72 60.90
CA LEU A 366 -31.89 -47.26 61.06
C LEU A 366 -33.07 -46.67 61.87
N GLU A 367 -34.19 -47.38 62.04
CA GLU A 367 -35.44 -46.76 62.52
C GLU A 367 -35.97 -47.20 63.89
N ARG A 368 -35.49 -48.33 64.43
CA ARG A 368 -36.09 -48.96 65.63
C ARG A 368 -35.91 -48.16 66.94
N GLU A 369 -35.10 -47.10 66.92
CA GLU A 369 -34.89 -46.18 68.04
C GLU A 369 -36.16 -45.40 68.47
N ARG A 370 -37.20 -45.34 67.63
CA ARG A 370 -38.24 -44.30 67.71
C ARG A 370 -39.54 -44.64 68.48
N ALA A 371 -39.83 -45.91 68.77
CA ALA A 371 -41.22 -46.38 68.98
C ALA A 371 -41.70 -46.62 70.44
N THR A 372 -41.07 -46.03 71.46
CA THR A 372 -41.26 -46.42 72.89
C THR A 372 -42.41 -45.76 73.66
N VAL A 373 -43.29 -44.95 73.03
CA VAL A 373 -43.86 -43.77 73.72
C VAL A 373 -45.33 -43.85 74.22
N LEU A 374 -46.26 -44.59 73.59
CA LEU A 374 -47.70 -44.57 73.96
C LEU A 374 -48.28 -45.99 74.14
N ARG A 375 -48.72 -46.46 75.34
CA ARG A 375 -49.82 -46.00 76.23
C ARG A 375 -51.21 -46.17 75.58
N LEU A 376 -52.12 -47.11 75.92
CA LEU A 376 -52.59 -47.79 77.15
C LEU A 376 -53.46 -46.95 78.13
N LYS A 377 -54.81 -47.09 78.01
CA LYS A 377 -55.97 -46.88 78.96
C LYS A 377 -57.27 -46.64 78.14
N ALA A 378 -58.53 -46.98 78.50
CA ALA A 378 -59.18 -47.85 79.51
C ALA A 378 -60.71 -48.07 79.16
N GLN A 379 -61.54 -48.74 79.98
CA GLN A 379 -62.94 -49.23 79.70
C GLN A 379 -64.07 -48.53 80.56
N GLY A 380 -65.41 -48.80 80.51
CA GLY A 380 -66.22 -49.92 79.94
C GLY A 380 -67.78 -49.71 79.79
N PRO A 381 -68.72 -50.44 80.48
CA PRO A 381 -69.83 -51.15 79.77
C PRO A 381 -71.32 -51.17 80.31
N ALA A 382 -72.29 -51.40 79.37
CA ALA A 382 -73.61 -52.14 79.43
C ALA A 382 -74.77 -51.69 80.43
N PRO A 383 -76.02 -52.28 80.48
CA PRO A 383 -76.73 -53.34 79.69
C PRO A 383 -78.29 -53.15 79.37
N ALA A 384 -78.97 -54.21 78.82
CA ALA A 384 -80.43 -54.59 78.88
C ALA A 384 -81.50 -54.15 77.81
N ALA A 385 -82.62 -54.92 77.69
CA ALA A 385 -83.73 -54.90 76.67
C ALA A 385 -85.04 -55.57 77.26
N PRO A 386 -86.12 -56.12 76.58
CA PRO A 386 -86.54 -56.27 75.14
C PRO A 386 -88.12 -56.11 74.89
N ILE A 387 -88.76 -56.86 73.93
CA ILE A 387 -90.21 -57.34 73.81
C ILE A 387 -91.18 -56.90 72.64
N VAL A 388 -91.33 -57.79 71.61
CA VAL A 388 -92.58 -58.45 71.03
C VAL A 388 -93.65 -57.78 70.09
N LYS A 389 -93.99 -58.50 68.97
CA LYS A 389 -95.31 -58.82 68.28
C LYS A 389 -95.69 -58.37 66.82
N LYS A 390 -95.80 -59.40 65.94
CA LYS A 390 -96.89 -59.83 64.99
C LYS A 390 -97.37 -59.02 63.74
N GLY A 391 -97.45 -59.76 62.62
CA GLY A 391 -98.61 -59.81 61.68
C GLY A 391 -98.49 -59.10 60.31
N GLU A 392 -99.25 -59.44 59.25
CA GLU A 392 -99.91 -60.71 58.87
C GLU A 392 -100.51 -60.63 57.42
N GLY A 393 -100.19 -61.58 56.52
CA GLY A 393 -100.78 -61.70 55.16
C GLY A 393 -100.25 -60.72 54.09
N ARG A 394 -100.64 -60.82 52.81
CA ARG A 394 -101.43 -61.87 52.11
C ARG A 394 -101.30 -61.69 50.57
N ASP A 395 -101.43 -62.78 49.80
CA ASP A 395 -101.93 -62.90 48.40
C ASP A 395 -101.26 -62.05 47.27
N SER A 396 -101.24 -62.41 45.97
CA SER A 396 -101.46 -63.64 45.19
C SER A 396 -101.04 -63.38 43.73
N ASP A 397 -100.76 -64.42 42.92
CA ASP A 397 -100.81 -64.52 41.44
C ASP A 397 -100.23 -63.37 40.56
N TYR A 398 -99.38 -63.62 39.55
CA TYR A 398 -99.59 -64.55 38.44
C TYR A 398 -98.28 -64.99 37.76
N MET A 399 -98.34 -66.10 37.00
CA MET A 399 -97.29 -66.49 36.04
C MET A 399 -97.39 -65.68 34.73
N VAL A 400 -96.27 -65.56 33.99
CA VAL A 400 -96.09 -66.07 32.60
C VAL A 400 -94.77 -65.52 32.00
N SER A 401 -94.03 -66.40 31.33
CA SER A 401 -92.82 -66.10 30.53
C SER A 401 -93.10 -66.44 29.05
N PRO A 402 -92.09 -66.45 28.15
CA PRO A 402 -91.27 -65.37 27.56
C PRO A 402 -91.79 -65.16 26.09
N PRO A 403 -91.01 -65.04 24.98
CA PRO A 403 -89.61 -64.65 24.74
C PRO A 403 -89.39 -63.63 23.57
N ALA A 404 -88.10 -63.45 23.22
CA ALA A 404 -87.56 -63.40 21.84
C ALA A 404 -87.16 -62.06 21.16
N LEU A 405 -85.85 -61.98 20.89
CA LEU A 405 -85.18 -61.50 19.66
C LEU A 405 -85.03 -60.00 19.36
N ASN A 406 -83.76 -59.57 19.49
CA ASN A 406 -82.93 -58.81 18.53
C ASN A 406 -83.38 -57.43 18.00
N GLU A 407 -82.53 -56.43 18.23
CA GLU A 407 -82.12 -55.45 17.19
C GLU A 407 -80.72 -54.88 17.50
N GLU A 408 -79.85 -54.80 16.48
CA GLU A 408 -78.58 -54.05 16.49
C GLU A 408 -78.74 -52.74 15.71
N PRO A 409 -77.87 -51.74 15.96
CA PRO A 409 -77.45 -50.88 14.85
C PRO A 409 -75.94 -50.59 14.80
N ALA A 410 -75.33 -50.81 13.63
CA ALA A 410 -74.06 -50.20 13.22
C ALA A 410 -74.29 -48.76 12.67
N PRO A 411 -73.24 -47.95 12.42
CA PRO A 411 -72.68 -47.96 11.05
C PRO A 411 -71.17 -47.64 10.92
N ALA A 412 -70.60 -47.91 9.73
CA ALA A 412 -69.28 -47.45 9.27
C ALA A 412 -69.41 -46.14 8.43
N PRO A 413 -68.32 -45.53 7.88
CA PRO A 413 -67.72 -46.02 6.61
C PRO A 413 -66.19 -45.79 6.49
N ALA A 414 -65.63 -45.92 5.27
CA ALA A 414 -64.19 -46.17 5.03
C ALA A 414 -63.49 -45.19 4.04
N LYS A 415 -62.18 -45.48 3.79
CA LYS A 415 -61.49 -45.49 2.46
C LYS A 415 -60.53 -44.32 2.11
N LYS A 416 -59.22 -44.62 1.95
CA LYS A 416 -58.38 -44.43 0.73
C LYS A 416 -56.86 -44.47 0.99
N LEU A 417 -56.10 -44.99 0.01
CA LEU A 417 -54.65 -44.73 -0.14
C LEU A 417 -54.41 -43.34 -0.76
N THR A 418 -53.24 -42.73 -0.53
CA THR A 418 -52.75 -41.62 -1.37
C THR A 418 -51.22 -41.58 -1.36
N VAL A 419 -50.60 -41.68 -2.54
CA VAL A 419 -49.17 -41.40 -2.75
C VAL A 419 -48.99 -39.89 -2.84
N ASN A 420 -48.05 -39.30 -2.08
CA ASN A 420 -47.68 -37.89 -2.24
C ASN A 420 -46.38 -37.79 -3.04
N PHE A 421 -46.52 -37.42 -4.32
CA PHE A 421 -45.42 -37.00 -5.17
C PHE A 421 -44.80 -35.68 -4.67
N GLU A 422 -43.61 -35.37 -5.15
CA GLU A 422 -42.78 -34.24 -4.73
C GLU A 422 -43.53 -32.90 -4.74
N ARG A 423 -43.61 -32.24 -3.57
CA ARG A 423 -44.13 -30.86 -3.47
C ARG A 423 -43.06 -29.84 -3.83
N SER A 424 -42.68 -29.80 -5.10
CA SER A 424 -41.97 -28.64 -5.67
C SER A 424 -42.88 -27.40 -5.56
N ARG A 425 -42.67 -26.62 -4.48
CA ARG A 425 -43.55 -25.53 -4.07
C ARG A 425 -42.96 -24.17 -4.40
N ARG A 426 -43.37 -23.68 -5.58
CA ARG A 426 -43.72 -22.29 -5.93
C ARG A 426 -43.25 -21.22 -4.92
N GLY A 427 -42.38 -20.32 -5.37
CA GLY A 427 -42.31 -18.95 -4.84
C GLY A 427 -41.63 -18.78 -3.48
N GLN A 428 -40.75 -19.69 -3.06
CA GLN A 428 -39.84 -19.37 -1.96
C GLN A 428 -38.93 -18.19 -2.37
N ARG A 429 -38.86 -17.15 -1.54
CA ARG A 429 -37.76 -16.18 -1.63
C ARG A 429 -36.48 -16.95 -1.32
N LYS A 430 -35.53 -16.99 -2.27
CA LYS A 430 -34.26 -17.69 -2.09
C LYS A 430 -33.59 -17.25 -0.79
N ARG A 431 -33.01 -18.17 -0.04
CA ARG A 431 -32.30 -17.86 1.21
C ARG A 431 -31.00 -17.12 0.88
N ILE A 432 -30.50 -16.28 1.78
CA ILE A 432 -29.28 -15.51 1.52
C ILE A 432 -28.07 -16.42 1.22
N GLY A 433 -27.99 -17.61 1.83
CA GLY A 433 -26.99 -18.62 1.48
C GLY A 433 -27.17 -19.25 0.09
N GLU A 434 -28.40 -19.46 -0.36
CA GLU A 434 -28.70 -19.92 -1.72
C GLU A 434 -28.29 -18.86 -2.75
N ILE A 435 -28.57 -17.57 -2.46
CA ILE A 435 -28.18 -16.43 -3.31
C ILE A 435 -26.64 -16.31 -3.40
N LEU A 436 -25.92 -16.49 -2.29
CA LEU A 436 -24.46 -16.45 -2.26
C LEU A 436 -23.80 -17.64 -2.96
N MET A 437 -24.43 -18.82 -2.95
CA MET A 437 -23.97 -19.98 -3.76
C MET A 437 -24.27 -19.79 -5.25
N GLU A 438 -25.45 -19.28 -5.60
CA GLU A 438 -25.80 -18.98 -7.01
C GLU A 438 -24.96 -17.85 -7.63
N ALA A 439 -24.38 -16.98 -6.80
CA ALA A 439 -23.41 -15.97 -7.21
C ALA A 439 -21.96 -16.48 -7.17
N GLU A 440 -21.75 -17.78 -6.95
CA GLU A 440 -20.43 -18.45 -6.85
C GLU A 440 -19.48 -17.87 -5.78
N VAL A 441 -20.02 -17.13 -4.81
CA VAL A 441 -19.25 -16.48 -3.72
C VAL A 441 -18.87 -17.47 -2.63
N ILE A 442 -19.74 -18.44 -2.33
CA ILE A 442 -19.51 -19.47 -1.30
C ILE A 442 -19.78 -20.88 -1.82
N THR A 443 -19.08 -21.86 -1.26
CA THR A 443 -19.35 -23.28 -1.50
C THR A 443 -20.44 -23.82 -0.56
N GLN A 444 -21.04 -24.97 -0.92
CA GLN A 444 -21.98 -25.69 -0.05
C GLN A 444 -21.35 -26.04 1.32
N GLU A 445 -20.06 -26.40 1.35
CA GLU A 445 -19.35 -26.75 2.58
C GLU A 445 -19.18 -25.55 3.54
N GLN A 446 -18.91 -24.37 2.97
CA GLN A 446 -18.85 -23.10 3.71
C GLN A 446 -20.23 -22.71 4.25
N LEU A 447 -21.28 -22.85 3.44
CA LEU A 447 -22.66 -22.61 3.87
C LEU A 447 -23.08 -23.58 4.99
N ASP A 448 -22.81 -24.87 4.84
CA ASP A 448 -23.10 -25.89 5.86
C ASP A 448 -22.35 -25.62 7.16
N THR A 449 -21.12 -25.12 7.09
CA THR A 449 -20.31 -24.71 8.25
C THR A 449 -20.93 -23.50 8.95
N ALA A 450 -21.34 -22.47 8.22
CA ALA A 450 -22.05 -21.32 8.78
C ALA A 450 -23.42 -21.70 9.39
N LEU A 451 -24.13 -22.65 8.77
CA LEU A 451 -25.40 -23.19 9.30
C LEU A 451 -25.18 -24.00 10.60
N LYS A 452 -24.13 -24.85 10.66
CA LYS A 452 -23.75 -25.57 11.89
C LYS A 452 -23.44 -24.61 13.05
N LEU A 453 -22.79 -23.48 12.78
CA LEU A 453 -22.54 -22.44 13.78
C LEU A 453 -23.84 -21.70 14.18
N LYS A 454 -24.74 -21.40 13.24
CA LYS A 454 -26.05 -20.81 13.57
C LYS A 454 -26.92 -21.74 14.43
N THR A 455 -26.80 -23.05 14.29
CA THR A 455 -27.49 -24.00 15.18
C THR A 455 -26.98 -23.93 16.63
N LYS A 456 -25.71 -23.54 16.84
CA LYS A 456 -25.14 -23.29 18.18
C LYS A 456 -25.55 -21.93 18.75
N ASP A 457 -25.65 -20.89 17.92
CA ASP A 457 -26.17 -19.58 18.31
C ASP A 457 -27.29 -19.11 17.36
N PRO A 458 -28.57 -19.38 17.70
CA PRO A 458 -29.72 -19.01 16.88
C PRO A 458 -29.91 -17.50 16.67
N ARG A 459 -29.27 -16.65 17.49
CA ARG A 459 -29.40 -15.18 17.38
C ARG A 459 -28.53 -14.61 16.25
N ARG A 460 -27.48 -15.33 15.83
CA ARG A 460 -26.56 -14.86 14.79
C ARG A 460 -27.12 -15.05 13.37
N ARG A 461 -26.81 -14.10 12.50
CA ARG A 461 -27.22 -14.10 11.08
C ARG A 461 -26.23 -14.91 10.25
N VAL A 462 -26.71 -15.68 9.28
CA VAL A 462 -25.83 -16.52 8.41
C VAL A 462 -24.80 -15.66 7.67
N GLY A 463 -25.20 -14.48 7.18
CA GLY A 463 -24.28 -13.53 6.55
C GLY A 463 -23.16 -13.07 7.49
N SER A 464 -23.48 -12.65 8.72
CA SER A 464 -22.47 -12.26 9.72
C SER A 464 -21.51 -13.41 10.04
N ILE A 465 -22.01 -14.64 10.18
CA ILE A 465 -21.16 -15.83 10.40
C ILE A 465 -20.22 -16.05 9.21
N LEU A 466 -20.68 -15.88 7.97
CA LEU A 466 -19.85 -16.02 6.77
C LEU A 466 -18.78 -14.91 6.66
N VAL A 467 -19.06 -13.70 7.16
CA VAL A 467 -18.06 -12.61 7.26
C VAL A 467 -17.03 -12.91 8.35
N GLU A 468 -17.46 -13.34 9.54
CA GLU A 468 -16.56 -13.71 10.64
C GLU A 468 -15.66 -14.92 10.31
N LEU A 469 -16.11 -15.82 9.42
CA LEU A 469 -15.30 -16.91 8.87
C LEU A 469 -14.36 -16.49 7.71
N GLY A 470 -14.40 -15.21 7.30
CA GLY A 470 -13.60 -14.69 6.19
C GLY A 470 -14.01 -15.23 4.80
N HIS A 471 -15.22 -15.79 4.66
CA HIS A 471 -15.70 -16.35 3.40
C HIS A 471 -16.38 -15.31 2.49
N VAL A 472 -16.91 -14.21 3.07
CA VAL A 472 -17.66 -13.18 2.35
C VAL A 472 -17.37 -11.81 2.97
N THR A 473 -17.43 -10.71 2.20
CA THR A 473 -17.33 -9.34 2.74
C THR A 473 -18.70 -8.79 3.13
N GLU A 474 -18.75 -7.79 4.03
CA GLU A 474 -20.02 -7.16 4.44
C GLU A 474 -20.80 -6.56 3.27
N ALA A 475 -20.11 -5.94 2.31
CA ALA A 475 -20.69 -5.41 1.07
C ALA A 475 -21.42 -6.50 0.25
N ILE A 476 -20.80 -7.67 0.08
CA ILE A 476 -21.42 -8.78 -0.67
C ILE A 476 -22.62 -9.36 0.09
N VAL A 477 -22.55 -9.46 1.42
CA VAL A 477 -23.72 -9.86 2.25
C VAL A 477 -24.86 -8.84 2.14
N ALA A 478 -24.56 -7.54 2.16
CA ALA A 478 -25.55 -6.47 2.02
C ALA A 478 -26.18 -6.44 0.62
N ALA A 479 -25.39 -6.64 -0.45
CA ALA A 479 -25.89 -6.79 -1.81
C ALA A 479 -26.79 -8.04 -1.97
N ALA A 480 -26.39 -9.18 -1.39
CA ALA A 480 -27.21 -10.40 -1.38
C ALA A 480 -28.53 -10.23 -0.59
N LEU A 481 -28.51 -9.46 0.50
CA LEU A 481 -29.72 -9.10 1.26
C LEU A 481 -30.64 -8.17 0.46
N ALA A 482 -30.08 -7.17 -0.23
CA ALA A 482 -30.84 -6.29 -1.12
C ALA A 482 -31.52 -7.07 -2.26
N ALA A 483 -30.78 -7.99 -2.90
CA ALA A 483 -31.31 -8.90 -3.92
C ALA A 483 -32.42 -9.82 -3.37
N GLN A 484 -32.27 -10.34 -2.14
CA GLN A 484 -33.28 -11.17 -1.48
C GLN A 484 -34.59 -10.41 -1.24
N LEU A 485 -34.49 -9.13 -0.84
CA LEU A 485 -35.62 -8.29 -0.49
C LEU A 485 -36.19 -7.48 -1.66
N ARG A 486 -35.47 -7.43 -2.79
CA ARG A 486 -35.72 -6.56 -3.96
C ARG A 486 -35.68 -5.07 -3.61
N MET A 487 -34.73 -4.70 -2.75
CA MET A 487 -34.43 -3.34 -2.34
C MET A 487 -33.21 -2.80 -3.11
N ARG A 488 -33.00 -1.49 -3.10
CA ARG A 488 -31.76 -0.88 -3.61
C ARG A 488 -30.59 -1.20 -2.67
N TYR A 489 -29.45 -1.58 -3.23
CA TYR A 489 -28.16 -1.56 -2.53
C TYR A 489 -27.42 -0.27 -2.90
N ILE A 490 -26.75 0.36 -1.93
CA ILE A 490 -25.94 1.56 -2.12
C ILE A 490 -24.55 1.30 -1.54
N GLU A 491 -23.53 1.48 -2.38
CA GLU A 491 -22.12 1.21 -2.07
C GLU A 491 -21.43 2.46 -1.52
N ASP A 492 -21.35 3.57 -2.28
CA ASP A 492 -20.87 4.85 -1.74
C ASP A 492 -22.01 5.73 -1.21
N LEU A 493 -22.26 5.64 0.10
CA LEU A 493 -23.19 6.51 0.83
C LEU A 493 -22.86 8.00 0.70
N ASN A 494 -21.63 8.38 0.38
CA ASN A 494 -21.23 9.79 0.25
C ASN A 494 -21.67 10.40 -1.08
N GLN A 495 -22.01 9.58 -2.09
CA GLN A 495 -22.46 10.05 -3.40
C GLN A 495 -23.97 10.35 -3.44
N GLU A 496 -24.79 9.56 -2.73
CA GLU A 496 -26.26 9.74 -2.65
C GLU A 496 -26.72 10.62 -1.46
N LEU A 497 -25.81 11.06 -0.57
CA LEU A 497 -26.16 11.86 0.61
C LEU A 497 -26.28 13.37 0.32
N ASP A 498 -27.46 13.93 0.62
CA ASP A 498 -27.71 15.36 0.77
C ASP A 498 -27.30 15.82 2.19
N PRO A 499 -26.34 16.76 2.35
CA PRO A 499 -25.96 17.29 3.65
C PRO A 499 -27.13 17.86 4.48
N GLY A 500 -28.21 18.28 3.82
CA GLY A 500 -29.41 18.83 4.46
C GLY A 500 -30.27 17.81 5.22
N VAL A 501 -30.13 16.50 4.96
CA VAL A 501 -31.01 15.49 5.59
C VAL A 501 -30.47 14.85 6.86
N ILE A 502 -29.16 14.99 7.15
CA ILE A 502 -28.50 14.41 8.34
C ILE A 502 -29.21 14.80 9.64
N GLN A 503 -29.73 16.02 9.71
CA GLN A 503 -30.42 16.59 10.87
C GLN A 503 -31.76 15.92 11.22
N PHE A 504 -32.39 15.20 10.29
CA PHE A 504 -33.69 14.55 10.53
C PHE A 504 -33.60 13.24 11.32
N VAL A 505 -32.39 12.67 11.48
CA VAL A 505 -32.16 11.46 12.26
C VAL A 505 -31.16 11.76 13.38
N PRO A 506 -31.59 11.82 14.64
CA PRO A 506 -30.71 12.09 15.78
C PRO A 506 -29.53 11.11 15.88
N PRO A 507 -28.33 11.57 16.30
CA PRO A 507 -27.12 10.73 16.36
C PRO A 507 -27.25 9.43 17.17
N HIS A 508 -28.14 9.40 18.16
CA HIS A 508 -28.38 8.21 18.98
C HIS A 508 -29.23 7.17 18.24
N ILE A 509 -30.23 7.59 17.46
CA ILE A 509 -31.04 6.68 16.62
C ILE A 509 -30.16 6.11 15.50
N ALA A 510 -29.39 6.97 14.82
CA ALA A 510 -28.44 6.57 13.79
C ALA A 510 -27.46 5.50 14.27
N ARG A 511 -26.90 5.65 15.47
CA ARG A 511 -25.96 4.69 16.08
C ARG A 511 -26.62 3.41 16.58
N ASN A 512 -27.75 3.52 17.28
CA ASN A 512 -28.43 2.36 17.86
C ASN A 512 -28.93 1.39 16.78
N HIS A 513 -29.49 1.94 15.70
CA HIS A 513 -30.10 1.16 14.61
C HIS A 513 -29.21 0.94 13.40
N ARG A 514 -28.00 1.52 13.40
CA ARG A 514 -27.05 1.57 12.27
C ARG A 514 -27.73 2.00 10.98
N CYS A 515 -28.08 3.28 10.94
CA CYS A 515 -28.74 3.92 9.81
C CYS A 515 -28.25 5.35 9.53
N VAL A 516 -28.36 5.77 8.27
CA VAL A 516 -28.00 7.12 7.80
C VAL A 516 -29.05 7.62 6.80
N PRO A 517 -29.65 8.80 6.99
CA PRO A 517 -30.52 9.41 5.98
C PRO A 517 -29.68 9.88 4.79
N LEU A 518 -30.16 9.62 3.56
CA LEU A 518 -29.48 9.97 2.32
C LEU A 518 -30.15 11.14 1.60
N MET A 519 -31.46 11.06 1.34
CA MET A 519 -32.17 12.11 0.60
C MET A 519 -33.66 12.19 1.01
N LEU A 520 -34.30 13.33 0.74
CA LEU A 520 -35.72 13.56 1.03
C LEU A 520 -36.51 13.75 -0.28
N ASN A 521 -37.30 12.74 -0.63
CA ASN A 521 -38.12 12.72 -1.84
C ASN A 521 -39.61 12.88 -1.51
N ALA A 522 -40.18 14.04 -1.81
CA ALA A 522 -41.63 14.31 -1.72
C ALA A 522 -42.31 13.97 -0.36
N GLY A 523 -41.58 14.10 0.75
CA GLY A 523 -42.05 13.76 2.11
C GLY A 523 -41.68 12.35 2.59
N THR A 524 -40.95 11.59 1.78
CA THR A 524 -40.35 10.30 2.13
C THR A 524 -38.83 10.47 2.28
N LEU A 525 -38.31 10.16 3.45
CA LEU A 525 -36.89 10.13 3.77
C LEU A 525 -36.30 8.78 3.35
N VAL A 526 -35.34 8.80 2.42
CA VAL A 526 -34.59 7.60 2.01
C VAL A 526 -33.47 7.38 3.02
N VAL A 527 -33.40 6.18 3.60
CA VAL A 527 -32.48 5.87 4.70
C VAL A 527 -31.71 4.59 4.42
N ALA A 528 -30.38 4.69 4.41
CA ALA A 528 -29.49 3.53 4.37
C ALA A 528 -29.51 2.82 5.73
N MET A 529 -29.73 1.50 5.73
CA MET A 529 -29.84 0.69 6.94
C MET A 529 -29.07 -0.62 6.81
N ALA A 530 -28.30 -0.98 7.84
CA ALA A 530 -27.64 -2.30 7.91
C ALA A 530 -28.66 -3.44 8.14
N ASN A 531 -29.84 -3.12 8.68
CA ASN A 531 -30.96 -4.04 8.84
C ASN A 531 -32.26 -3.44 8.27
N PRO A 532 -32.55 -3.57 6.96
CA PRO A 532 -33.79 -3.08 6.34
C PRO A 532 -35.06 -3.87 6.76
N LEU A 533 -34.93 -4.89 7.62
CA LEU A 533 -36.03 -5.64 8.23
C LEU A 533 -36.30 -5.21 9.67
N ASP A 534 -35.65 -4.16 10.16
CA ASP A 534 -35.85 -3.63 11.51
C ASP A 534 -37.03 -2.67 11.56
N LEU A 535 -38.22 -3.20 11.84
CA LEU A 535 -39.44 -2.40 11.91
C LEU A 535 -39.38 -1.36 13.04
N ILE A 536 -38.73 -1.69 14.18
CA ILE A 536 -38.57 -0.77 15.31
C ILE A 536 -37.69 0.41 14.89
N ALA A 537 -36.59 0.15 14.18
CA ALA A 537 -35.76 1.23 13.65
C ALA A 537 -36.52 2.12 12.66
N ILE A 538 -37.31 1.53 11.75
CA ILE A 538 -38.12 2.28 10.80
C ILE A 538 -39.13 3.17 11.56
N GLU A 539 -39.84 2.63 12.55
CA GLU A 539 -40.79 3.37 13.39
C GLU A 539 -40.12 4.51 14.18
N ASP A 540 -38.99 4.25 14.84
CA ASP A 540 -38.23 5.29 15.57
C ASP A 540 -37.76 6.43 14.64
N ILE A 541 -37.38 6.12 13.40
CA ILE A 541 -36.95 7.11 12.41
C ILE A 541 -38.15 7.87 11.82
N GLU A 542 -39.28 7.21 11.54
CA GLU A 542 -40.52 7.89 11.12
C GLU A 542 -41.01 8.86 12.23
N ILE A 543 -40.93 8.45 13.50
CA ILE A 543 -41.28 9.29 14.67
C ILE A 543 -40.32 10.47 14.82
N ALA A 544 -39.00 10.25 14.76
CA ALA A 544 -38.02 11.31 14.99
C ALA A 544 -37.92 12.32 13.83
N SER A 545 -38.14 11.87 12.60
CA SER A 545 -38.14 12.74 11.41
C SER A 545 -39.51 13.34 11.08
N ASN A 546 -40.59 12.78 11.63
CA ASN A 546 -41.99 13.08 11.28
C ASN A 546 -42.26 12.98 9.76
N MET A 547 -41.60 12.03 9.09
CA MET A 547 -41.68 11.75 7.65
C MET A 547 -41.79 10.25 7.41
N ARG A 548 -42.20 9.82 6.21
CA ARG A 548 -42.17 8.39 5.87
C ARG A 548 -40.76 7.92 5.59
N VAL A 549 -40.44 6.67 5.88
CA VAL A 549 -39.10 6.10 5.61
C VAL A 549 -39.13 5.13 4.43
N GLU A 550 -38.23 5.33 3.47
CA GLU A 550 -37.89 4.36 2.42
C GLU A 550 -36.54 3.70 2.76
N PRO A 551 -36.53 2.45 3.27
CA PRO A 551 -35.30 1.77 3.65
C PRO A 551 -34.55 1.25 2.42
N VAL A 552 -33.27 1.61 2.31
CA VAL A 552 -32.31 1.09 1.33
C VAL A 552 -31.15 0.41 2.04
N VAL A 553 -30.49 -0.54 1.38
CA VAL A 553 -29.50 -1.43 2.00
C VAL A 553 -28.09 -0.92 1.74
N SER A 554 -27.24 -0.94 2.76
CA SER A 554 -25.79 -0.72 2.62
C SER A 554 -25.05 -1.58 3.64
N SER A 555 -23.70 -1.64 3.57
CA SER A 555 -22.92 -2.44 4.51
C SER A 555 -22.86 -1.81 5.90
N SER A 556 -22.61 -2.60 6.93
CA SER A 556 -22.42 -2.08 8.30
C SER A 556 -21.16 -1.21 8.39
N SER A 557 -20.05 -1.60 7.75
CA SER A 557 -18.83 -0.80 7.69
C SER A 557 -19.01 0.58 7.04
N ASP A 558 -19.78 0.68 5.95
CA ASP A 558 -19.99 1.96 5.26
C ASP A 558 -20.90 2.89 6.08
N ILE A 559 -21.94 2.32 6.68
CA ILE A 559 -22.85 3.02 7.59
C ILE A 559 -22.12 3.52 8.84
N ASP A 560 -21.33 2.68 9.52
CA ASP A 560 -20.59 3.08 10.72
C ASP A 560 -19.52 4.15 10.38
N THR A 561 -18.92 4.08 9.17
CA THR A 561 -18.02 5.11 8.64
C THR A 561 -18.75 6.43 8.37
N ALA A 562 -19.91 6.40 7.71
CA ALA A 562 -20.73 7.58 7.45
C ALA A 562 -21.26 8.21 8.75
N ILE A 563 -21.73 7.41 9.71
CA ILE A 563 -22.14 7.86 11.05
C ILE A 563 -20.97 8.59 11.73
N THR A 564 -19.76 8.04 11.64
CA THR A 564 -18.56 8.64 12.20
C THR A 564 -18.23 9.97 11.51
N ARG A 565 -18.27 10.02 10.18
CA ARG A 565 -17.96 11.21 9.36
C ARG A 565 -18.90 12.37 9.59
N TYR A 566 -20.21 12.11 9.63
CA TYR A 566 -21.24 13.16 9.61
C TYR A 566 -21.73 13.56 11.01
N TYR A 567 -21.95 12.62 11.93
CA TYR A 567 -22.51 12.97 13.24
C TYR A 567 -21.47 13.46 14.26
N LEU A 568 -20.20 13.03 14.23
CA LEU A 568 -19.18 13.65 15.10
C LEU A 568 -18.88 15.10 14.67
N ARG A 569 -18.87 15.36 13.36
CA ARG A 569 -18.61 16.70 12.81
C ARG A 569 -19.67 17.71 13.22
N ASN A 570 -20.95 17.33 13.22
CA ASN A 570 -22.03 18.20 13.68
C ASN A 570 -22.09 18.29 15.21
N GLY A 571 -21.71 17.24 15.95
CA GLY A 571 -21.63 17.28 17.41
C GLY A 571 -20.63 18.31 17.95
N ALA A 572 -19.57 18.61 17.22
CA ALA A 572 -18.62 19.67 17.56
C ALA A 572 -19.17 21.09 17.34
N MET A 573 -20.17 21.27 16.48
CA MET A 573 -20.77 22.57 16.13
C MET A 573 -21.96 22.95 17.03
N ALA A 574 -22.41 22.06 17.92
CA ALA A 574 -23.57 22.26 18.79
C ALA A 574 -23.23 22.70 20.23
N ASN A 575 -21.94 22.89 20.54
CA ASN A 575 -21.42 23.27 21.87
C ASN A 575 -20.72 24.65 21.89
N HIS A 576 -21.08 25.54 20.94
CA HIS A 576 -20.58 26.91 20.82
C HIS A 576 -21.73 27.89 20.56
#